data_AF-A0A368CHS3-F1
#
_entry.id   AF-A0A368CHS3-F1
#
_cell.length_a   1.000
_cell.length_b   1.000
_cell.length_c   1.000
_cell.angle_alpha   90.00
_cell.angle_beta   90.00
_cell.angle_gamma   90.00
#
_symmetry.space_group_name_H-M   'P 1'
#
loop_
_entity.id
_entity.type
_entity.pdbx_description
1 polymer ?
#
loop_
_entity_poly.entity_id
_entity_poly.type
_entity_poly.pdbx_seq_one_letter_code
_entity_poly.pdbx_strand_id
1 'polypeptide(L)'
;MSDAPGAWIALDPGRSKCGLVRTDAAAECIADLLICSPRECWDWLQHWISSQSLQGVVIGDGTTGEDWYQALHALPVSVPLSLQAEYGSTLAARARYWQLFPPGGWRRWLPEGLRLPPRAVDDVAALVLLEAHLGRRLPLLKP
;
A
#
# COMPACT_ATOMS: atom_id res chain seq x y z
N MET A 1 -14.97 10.79 -22.68
CA MET A 1 -13.60 10.27 -22.53
C MET A 1 -13.73 9.09 -21.61
N SER A 2 -13.61 7.87 -22.12
CA SER A 2 -13.79 6.68 -21.30
C SER A 2 -12.62 6.60 -20.31
N ASP A 3 -12.90 6.76 -19.02
CA ASP A 3 -12.02 6.39 -17.92
C ASP A 3 -11.76 4.89 -18.03
N ALA A 4 -10.71 4.50 -18.76
CA ALA A 4 -10.19 3.16 -18.63
C ALA A 4 -9.68 3.03 -17.19
N PRO A 5 -10.12 2.02 -16.43
CA PRO A 5 -9.67 1.89 -15.05
C PRO A 5 -8.15 1.63 -15.06
N GLY A 6 -7.41 2.44 -14.31
CA GLY A 6 -5.98 2.27 -14.05
C GLY A 6 -5.75 1.73 -12.64
N ALA A 7 -4.58 1.19 -12.38
CA ALA A 7 -4.27 0.75 -11.01
C ALA A 7 -4.01 1.94 -10.08
N TRP A 8 -4.19 1.71 -8.78
CA TRP A 8 -3.67 2.57 -7.73
C TRP A 8 -2.43 1.95 -7.11
N ILE A 9 -1.52 2.81 -6.67
CA ILE A 9 -0.38 2.44 -5.85
C ILE A 9 -0.47 3.22 -4.54
N ALA A 10 -0.08 2.59 -3.42
CA ALA A 10 0.24 3.34 -2.22
C ALA A 10 1.58 2.92 -1.62
N LEU A 11 2.29 3.92 -1.09
CA LEU A 11 3.59 3.82 -0.46
C LEU A 11 3.48 4.32 0.99
N ASP A 12 3.90 3.50 1.94
CA ASP A 12 4.20 3.90 3.31
C ASP A 12 5.72 3.93 3.50
N PRO A 13 6.37 5.11 3.36
CA PRO A 13 7.81 5.20 3.30
C PRO A 13 8.45 5.21 4.69
N GLY A 14 9.51 4.41 4.86
CA GLY A 14 10.32 4.38 6.07
C GLY A 14 11.81 4.48 5.77
N ARG A 15 12.61 4.75 6.81
CA ARG A 15 14.07 4.93 6.67
C ARG A 15 14.81 3.66 6.22
N SER A 16 14.32 2.49 6.62
CA SER A 16 14.99 1.20 6.34
C SER A 16 14.13 0.24 5.52
N LYS A 17 12.82 0.43 5.52
CA LYS A 17 11.84 -0.39 4.81
C LYS A 17 10.67 0.49 4.41
N CYS A 18 10.03 0.13 3.31
CA CYS A 18 8.82 0.74 2.80
C CYS A 18 7.74 -0.33 2.66
N GLY A 19 6.51 0.03 3.00
CA GLY A 19 5.32 -0.70 2.59
C GLY A 19 4.89 -0.24 1.21
N LEU A 20 4.56 -1.17 0.33
CA LEU A 20 4.13 -0.86 -1.03
C LEU A 20 2.96 -1.78 -1.43
N VAL A 21 1.90 -1.18 -1.97
CA VAL A 21 0.71 -1.91 -2.43
C VAL A 21 0.33 -1.44 -3.82
N ARG A 22 -0.16 -2.37 -4.65
CA ARG A 22 -0.69 -2.08 -5.98
C ARG A 22 -2.02 -2.80 -6.16
N THR A 23 -3.00 -2.13 -6.74
CA THR A 23 -4.24 -2.77 -7.16
C THR A 23 -4.10 -3.45 -8.52
N ASP A 24 -5.09 -4.25 -8.88
CA ASP A 24 -5.30 -4.60 -10.29
C ASP A 24 -5.65 -3.36 -11.13
N ALA A 25 -5.69 -3.53 -12.45
CA ALA A 25 -6.02 -2.44 -13.38
C ALA A 25 -7.45 -1.91 -13.14
N ALA A 26 -8.37 -2.74 -12.65
CA ALA A 26 -9.74 -2.33 -12.32
C ALA A 26 -9.83 -1.51 -11.01
N ALA A 27 -8.74 -1.44 -10.24
CA ALA A 27 -8.73 -0.91 -8.88
C ALA A 27 -9.71 -1.61 -7.93
N GLU A 28 -10.02 -2.88 -8.17
CA GLU A 28 -11.01 -3.63 -7.39
C GLU A 28 -10.36 -4.55 -6.37
N CYS A 29 -9.16 -5.05 -6.65
CA CYS A 29 -8.46 -6.01 -5.80
C CYS A 29 -6.98 -5.64 -5.62
N ILE A 30 -6.37 -6.18 -4.58
CA ILE A 30 -4.95 -6.04 -4.31
C ILE A 30 -4.18 -7.04 -5.16
N ALA A 31 -3.37 -6.56 -6.09
CA ALA A 31 -2.52 -7.38 -6.95
C ALA A 31 -1.17 -7.68 -6.26
N ASP A 32 -0.57 -6.68 -5.59
CA ASP A 32 0.71 -6.81 -4.91
C ASP A 32 0.68 -6.17 -3.53
N LEU A 33 1.35 -6.83 -2.58
CA LEU A 33 1.62 -6.38 -1.21
C LEU A 33 3.08 -6.68 -0.89
N LEU A 34 3.90 -5.64 -0.77
CA LEU A 34 5.35 -5.75 -0.69
C LEU A 34 5.90 -4.97 0.51
N ILE A 35 6.87 -5.58 1.19
CA ILE A 35 7.77 -4.89 2.11
C ILE A 35 9.16 -4.97 1.49
N CYS A 36 9.78 -3.83 1.24
CA CYS A 36 11.05 -3.76 0.53
C CYS A 36 11.92 -2.64 1.08
N SER A 37 13.21 -2.64 0.74
CA SER A 37 14.09 -1.50 1.04
C SER A 37 13.67 -0.25 0.24
N PRO A 38 14.07 0.97 0.66
CA PRO A 38 13.77 2.18 -0.11
C PRO A 38 14.22 2.12 -1.57
N ARG A 39 15.36 1.47 -1.85
CA ARG A 39 15.86 1.31 -3.22
C ARG A 39 14.96 0.38 -4.04
N GLU A 40 14.64 -0.80 -3.52
CA GLU A 40 13.75 -1.74 -4.21
C GLU A 40 12.35 -1.16 -4.41
N CYS A 41 11.87 -0.38 -3.43
CA CYS A 41 10.60 0.31 -3.53
C CYS A 41 10.58 1.30 -4.71
N TRP A 42 11.67 2.05 -4.89
CA TRP A 42 11.82 2.98 -6.00
C TRP A 42 11.85 2.24 -7.35
N ASP A 43 12.54 1.10 -7.41
CA ASP A 43 12.59 0.27 -8.61
C ASP A 43 11.20 -0.27 -8.98
N TRP A 44 10.42 -0.76 -8.00
CA TRP A 44 9.04 -1.19 -8.22
C TRP A 44 8.13 -0.06 -8.68
N LEU A 45 8.21 1.11 -8.05
CA LEU A 45 7.42 2.28 -8.41
C LEU A 45 7.67 2.69 -9.86
N GLN A 46 8.93 2.84 -10.26
CA GLN A 46 9.27 3.17 -11.65
C GLN A 46 8.78 2.09 -12.63
N HIS A 47 8.91 0.81 -12.26
CA HIS A 47 8.44 -0.29 -13.09
C HIS A 47 6.93 -0.22 -13.28
N TRP A 48 6.13 -0.02 -12.22
CA TRP A 48 4.68 0.06 -12.33
C TRP A 48 4.19 1.33 -13.02
N ILE A 49 4.83 2.48 -12.75
CA ILE A 49 4.50 3.74 -13.44
C ILE A 49 4.75 3.64 -14.95
N SER A 50 5.77 2.90 -15.38
CA SER A 50 6.11 2.74 -16.80
C SER A 50 5.38 1.59 -17.51
N SER A 51 4.92 0.57 -16.78
CA SER A 51 4.37 -0.66 -17.38
C SER A 51 2.84 -0.66 -17.53
N GLN A 52 2.12 0.24 -16.87
CA GLN A 52 0.65 0.22 -16.86
C GLN A 52 0.04 1.61 -16.66
N SER A 53 -1.24 1.74 -17.00
CA SER A 53 -2.01 2.94 -16.66
C SER A 53 -2.29 2.99 -15.16
N LEU A 54 -2.05 4.15 -14.55
CA LEU A 54 -2.31 4.41 -13.14
C LEU A 54 -3.36 5.51 -12.99
N GLN A 55 -4.24 5.34 -12.00
CA GLN A 55 -5.13 6.41 -11.55
C GLN A 55 -4.39 7.39 -10.63
N GLY A 56 -3.44 6.90 -9.84
CA GLY A 56 -2.61 7.73 -8.98
C GLY A 56 -1.72 6.95 -8.04
N VAL A 57 -0.83 7.67 -7.36
CA VAL A 57 0.03 7.17 -6.29
C VAL A 57 -0.27 7.92 -5.01
N VAL A 58 -0.59 7.17 -3.95
CA VAL A 58 -0.78 7.71 -2.60
C VAL A 58 0.50 7.50 -1.81
N ILE A 59 0.98 8.54 -1.14
CA ILE A 59 2.23 8.52 -0.38
C ILE A 59 1.90 8.92 1.06
N GLY A 60 2.31 8.11 2.02
CA GLY A 60 2.21 8.46 3.43
C GLY A 60 3.17 9.60 3.77
N ASP A 61 2.70 10.58 4.54
CA ASP A 61 3.49 11.73 4.98
C ASP A 61 4.42 11.43 6.18
N GLY A 62 4.75 10.16 6.37
CA GLY A 62 5.65 9.71 7.42
C GLY A 62 7.07 10.27 7.28
N THR A 63 8.02 9.64 7.96
CA THR A 63 9.35 10.24 8.22
C THR A 63 10.13 10.71 6.98
N THR A 64 9.88 10.11 5.81
CA THR A 64 10.51 10.48 4.53
C THR A 64 9.48 10.76 3.42
N GLY A 65 8.21 10.92 3.75
CA GLY A 65 7.12 11.04 2.77
C GLY A 65 7.28 12.19 1.78
N GLU A 66 7.68 13.37 2.26
CA GLU A 66 7.91 14.54 1.42
C GLU A 66 9.05 14.31 0.41
N ASP A 67 10.15 13.68 0.84
CA ASP A 67 11.28 13.36 -0.06
C ASP A 67 10.84 12.46 -1.21
N TRP A 68 9.99 11.47 -0.91
CA TRP A 68 9.40 10.57 -1.90
C TRP A 68 8.44 11.30 -2.84
N TYR A 69 7.59 12.18 -2.31
CA TYR A 69 6.66 12.98 -3.12
C TYR A 69 7.43 13.86 -4.12
N GLN A 70 8.46 14.58 -3.65
CA GLN A 70 9.28 15.43 -4.52
C GLN A 70 10.03 14.62 -5.58
N ALA A 71 10.61 13.48 -5.20
CA ALA A 71 11.31 12.60 -6.15
C ALA A 71 10.37 12.06 -7.24
N LEU A 72 9.16 11.63 -6.87
CA LEU A 72 8.16 11.14 -7.83
C LEU A 72 7.59 12.27 -8.69
N HIS A 73 7.36 13.45 -8.11
CA HIS A 73 6.89 14.63 -8.85
C HIS A 73 7.89 15.13 -9.89
N ALA A 74 9.19 14.89 -9.67
CA ALA A 74 10.24 15.22 -10.62
C ALA A 74 10.33 14.24 -11.81
N LEU A 75 9.65 13.09 -11.77
CA LEU A 75 9.63 12.17 -12.89
C LEU A 75 8.84 12.77 -14.07
N PRO A 76 9.24 12.51 -15.33
CA PRO A 76 8.58 13.06 -16.52
C PRO A 76 7.24 12.36 -16.86
N VAL A 77 6.53 11.85 -15.84
CA VAL A 77 5.30 11.06 -15.97
C VAL A 77 4.17 11.77 -15.25
N SER A 78 3.07 12.00 -15.97
CA SER A 78 1.88 12.67 -15.44
C SER A 78 0.98 11.67 -14.69
N VAL A 79 1.44 11.21 -13.53
CA VAL A 79 0.62 10.41 -12.60
C VAL A 79 0.19 11.30 -11.44
N PRO A 80 -1.11 11.36 -11.10
CA PRO A 80 -1.55 12.09 -9.91
C PRO A 80 -0.87 11.55 -8.65
N LEU A 81 -0.27 12.45 -7.87
CA LEU A 81 0.35 12.12 -6.58
C LEU A 81 -0.49 12.72 -5.45
N SER A 82 -0.72 11.95 -4.39
CA SER A 82 -1.41 12.42 -3.19
C SER A 82 -0.56 12.12 -1.98
N LEU A 83 -0.07 13.16 -1.32
CA LEU A 83 0.52 13.05 0.01
C LEU A 83 -0.60 13.02 1.05
N GLN A 84 -0.61 12.02 1.92
CA GLN A 84 -1.66 11.84 2.92
C GLN A 84 -1.09 11.73 4.33
N ALA A 85 -1.74 12.43 5.25
CA ALA A 85 -1.53 12.32 6.68
C ALA A 85 -1.68 10.86 7.14
N GLU A 86 -0.69 10.35 7.87
CA GLU A 86 -0.64 8.98 8.39
C GLU A 86 -1.99 8.54 9.00
N TYR A 87 -2.76 7.78 8.24
CA TYR A 87 -3.90 7.00 8.73
C TYR A 87 -3.50 5.54 9.03
N GLY A 88 -2.34 5.12 8.53
CA GLY A 88 -1.77 3.77 8.60
C GLY A 88 -1.14 3.40 9.94
N SER A 89 -1.82 3.67 11.06
CA SER A 89 -1.28 3.28 12.38
C SER A 89 -0.96 1.78 12.41
N THR A 90 0.10 1.41 13.12
CA THR A 90 0.49 0.00 13.31
C THR A 90 -0.69 -0.85 13.83
N LEU A 91 -1.58 -0.25 14.63
CA LEU A 91 -2.77 -0.93 15.14
C LEU A 91 -3.80 -1.23 14.04
N ALA A 92 -4.11 -0.23 13.19
CA ALA A 92 -5.03 -0.42 12.05
C ALA A 92 -4.49 -1.45 11.06
N ALA A 93 -3.20 -1.40 10.76
CA ALA A 93 -2.53 -2.38 9.90
C ALA A 93 -2.61 -3.81 10.46
N ARG A 94 -2.41 -3.98 11.78
CA ARG A 94 -2.55 -5.30 12.44
C ARG A 94 -3.98 -5.85 12.35
N ALA A 95 -4.98 -5.02 12.62
CA ALA A 95 -6.38 -5.43 12.49
C ALA A 95 -6.71 -5.82 11.04
N ARG A 96 -6.24 -5.03 10.07
CA ARG A 96 -6.45 -5.32 8.65
C ARG A 96 -5.74 -6.59 8.19
N TYR A 97 -4.52 -6.84 8.70
CA TYR A 97 -3.77 -8.07 8.42
C TYR A 97 -4.60 -9.32 8.73
N TRP A 98 -5.25 -9.38 9.89
CA TRP A 98 -6.05 -10.56 10.28
C TRP A 98 -7.36 -10.72 9.50
N GLN A 99 -7.85 -9.66 8.86
CA GLN A 99 -8.99 -9.76 7.93
C GLN A 99 -8.59 -10.34 6.58
N LEU A 100 -7.36 -10.02 6.11
CA LEU A 100 -6.82 -10.54 4.84
C LEU A 100 -6.28 -11.96 5.01
N PHE A 101 -5.63 -12.23 6.14
CA PHE A 101 -4.97 -13.49 6.47
C PHE A 101 -5.53 -14.05 7.79
N PRO A 102 -6.74 -14.64 7.80
CA PRO A 102 -7.36 -15.14 9.01
C PRO A 102 -6.45 -16.10 9.80
N PRO A 103 -6.43 -16.02 11.15
CA PRO A 103 -5.52 -16.82 11.96
C PRO A 103 -5.84 -18.31 11.86
N GLY A 104 -4.86 -19.10 11.45
CA GLY A 104 -4.91 -20.57 11.46
C GLY A 104 -4.52 -21.19 12.80
N GLY A 105 -4.93 -22.44 13.01
CA GLY A 105 -4.48 -23.29 14.11
C GLY A 105 -4.78 -22.71 15.51
N TRP A 106 -3.80 -22.79 16.41
CA TRP A 106 -3.97 -22.39 17.81
C TRP A 106 -4.22 -20.88 17.97
N ARG A 107 -3.78 -20.05 17.02
CA ARG A 107 -3.98 -18.59 17.05
C ARG A 107 -5.43 -18.17 16.91
N ARG A 108 -6.31 -19.06 16.41
CA ARG A 108 -7.76 -18.84 16.38
C ARG A 108 -8.36 -18.70 17.78
N TRP A 109 -7.74 -19.31 18.79
CA TRP A 109 -8.21 -19.29 20.19
C TRP A 109 -7.72 -18.07 20.97
N LEU A 110 -6.76 -17.31 20.43
CA LEU A 110 -6.33 -16.05 21.04
C LEU A 110 -7.35 -14.93 20.77
N PRO A 111 -7.68 -14.08 21.76
CA PRO A 111 -8.41 -12.84 21.54
C PRO A 111 -7.71 -11.94 20.51
N GLU A 112 -8.48 -11.22 19.69
CA GLU A 112 -7.95 -10.43 18.57
C GLU A 112 -6.87 -9.42 18.98
N GLY A 113 -7.07 -8.71 20.10
CA GLY A 113 -6.10 -7.75 20.63
C GLY A 113 -4.76 -8.36 21.09
N LEU A 114 -4.69 -9.68 21.27
CA LEU A 114 -3.47 -10.39 21.63
C LEU A 114 -2.79 -11.06 20.43
N ARG A 115 -3.38 -10.98 19.24
CA ARG A 115 -2.83 -11.60 18.02
C ARG A 115 -1.79 -10.68 17.39
N LEU A 116 -0.51 -11.02 17.58
CA LEU A 116 0.58 -10.37 16.85
C LEU A 116 0.80 -11.04 15.49
N PRO A 117 0.81 -10.27 14.38
CA PRO A 117 1.16 -10.80 13.06
C PRO A 117 2.55 -11.45 13.08
N PRO A 118 2.76 -12.56 12.35
CA PRO A 118 4.05 -13.26 12.29
C PRO A 118 5.13 -12.50 11.51
N ARG A 119 4.77 -11.40 10.84
CA ARG A 119 5.67 -10.56 10.05
C ARG A 119 5.36 -9.08 10.27
N ALA A 120 6.28 -8.22 9.83
CA ALA A 120 6.03 -6.79 9.74
C ALA A 120 4.80 -6.50 8.85
N VAL A 121 4.12 -5.39 9.11
CA VAL A 121 2.81 -5.04 8.51
C VAL A 121 2.84 -3.73 7.73
N ASP A 122 4.03 -3.26 7.36
CA ASP A 122 4.24 -1.99 6.65
C ASP A 122 3.52 -2.00 5.28
N ASP A 123 3.51 -3.14 4.58
CA ASP A 123 2.71 -3.35 3.36
C ASP A 123 1.19 -3.19 3.61
N VAL A 124 0.71 -3.67 4.76
CA VAL A 124 -0.68 -3.50 5.17
C VAL A 124 -0.95 -2.07 5.66
N ALA A 125 0.05 -1.36 6.19
CA ALA A 125 -0.07 0.06 6.49
C ALA A 125 -0.24 0.88 5.21
N ALA A 126 0.55 0.59 4.17
CA ALA A 126 0.35 1.16 2.83
C ALA A 126 -1.03 0.82 2.24
N LEU A 127 -1.53 -0.40 2.46
CA LEU A 127 -2.91 -0.75 2.09
C LEU A 127 -3.96 0.06 2.86
N VAL A 128 -3.81 0.22 4.17
CA VAL A 128 -4.76 1.01 4.98
C VAL A 128 -4.78 2.47 4.51
N LEU A 129 -3.62 3.03 4.16
CA LEU A 129 -3.49 4.34 3.54
C LEU A 129 -4.27 4.41 2.21
N LEU A 130 -4.11 3.40 1.35
CA LEU A 130 -4.83 3.33 0.09
C LEU A 130 -6.35 3.21 0.28
N GLU A 131 -6.79 2.34 1.18
CA GLU A 131 -8.21 2.13 1.49
C GLU A 131 -8.86 3.40 2.06
N ALA A 132 -8.11 4.16 2.86
CA ALA A 132 -8.53 5.47 3.35
C ALA A 132 -8.69 6.47 2.20
N HIS A 133 -7.74 6.51 1.25
CA HIS A 133 -7.84 7.34 0.05
C HIS A 133 -9.09 7.01 -0.78
N LEU A 134 -9.33 5.73 -1.02
CA LEU A 134 -10.39 5.24 -1.89
C LEU A 134 -11.76 5.21 -1.20
N GLY A 135 -11.81 5.39 0.12
CA GLY A 135 -13.04 5.29 0.92
C GLY A 135 -13.66 3.89 0.94
N ARG A 136 -12.90 2.84 0.59
CA ARG A 136 -13.37 1.45 0.57
C ARG A 136 -12.26 0.45 0.83
N ARG A 137 -12.63 -0.74 1.29
CA ARG A 137 -11.71 -1.87 1.49
C ARG A 137 -11.51 -2.67 0.22
N LEU A 138 -10.28 -3.16 0.02
CA LEU A 138 -9.90 -3.96 -1.13
C LEU A 138 -9.66 -5.43 -0.69
N PRO A 139 -10.25 -6.42 -1.37
CA PRO A 139 -9.90 -7.82 -1.19
C PRO A 139 -8.54 -8.15 -1.83
N LEU A 140 -7.92 -9.25 -1.41
CA LEU A 140 -6.80 -9.84 -2.16
C LEU A 140 -7.30 -10.35 -3.51
N LEU A 141 -6.50 -10.15 -4.56
CA LEU A 141 -6.75 -10.82 -5.83
C LEU A 141 -6.72 -12.33 -5.59
N LYS A 142 -7.83 -12.99 -5.94
CA LYS A 142 -7.91 -14.46 -5.83
C LYS A 142 -7.14 -15.06 -7.01
N PRO A 143 -6.33 -16.11 -6.77
CA PRO A 143 -5.67 -16.85 -7.84
C PRO A 143 -6.67 -17.54 -8.77
#